data_AF-A0AAU6UCH6-F1
#
_entry.id   AF-A0AAU6UCH6-F1
#
_cell.length_a   1.000
_cell.length_b   1.000
_cell.length_c   1.000
_cell.angle_alpha   90.00
_cell.angle_beta   90.00
_cell.angle_gamma   90.00
#
_symmetry.space_group_name_H-M   'P 1'
#
loop_
_entity.id
_entity.type
_entity.pdbx_description
1 polymer ?
#
loop_
_entity_poly.entity_id
_entity_poly.type
_entity_poly.pdbx_seq_one_letter_code
_entity_poly.pdbx_strand_id
1 'polypeptide(L)'
;MNRLIVNMAVVKVNWDQSASSPFLDNYLPLVLHALKELESDEVSTHEFKIKFEAIADFRIPQNVILVLLNRVIKKYEAIKKSRANIYIVDREKLPESNYLESRHKQERLFRSLLSNFSRYCHSTFNIFMPDDEASQYFFEVLYQIAPRLFSSAMAEEKYNSTEYNSQWKYGYLVSRFISYANECDQQSLDIILSFVRGAMLTETFYYQAPEDIQGKFRDISVYLDTSLLLDIFGFAEDTQCIPAKELVDMLKELSVPLYCFQKTRGEIDSILHAISLQSQRIGRVKEARPGSVGDYFNSMGYSSSDIEIERNRIDSYLEKYGITVIDPPAYLGHYGIDEQGLDAAIKERIPYQADDSRHRDIDCIAAIYRIRQGKIKRSLLDCKAIFVTKNNDLASSSTKFFNSQYGHSDTPLCIPDQVFTTLVWLKTAKKAPDLPRERIVANCFTAMQPSEDMWRRYAAEAKKLFAQGTITESDYNFLVYSTDSRLHLMNLTLGDSEKIIGTVQEVLERSRKEILNETIQKNRLLLEQTTTSEDALTSLKTNLKNKIHGVISPVLYVFSYMIITYGFFSTWPKEINLISLLPILSISSFTILTFSGLIHGASLKNIINTVSNYLSLKVAKWLES
;
A
#
# COMPACT_ATOMS: atom_id res chain seq x y z
N MET A 1 20.29 -15.89 8.19
CA MET A 1 19.15 -15.23 7.49
C MET A 1 17.85 -15.29 8.30
N ASN A 2 17.26 -16.47 8.57
CA ASN A 2 16.04 -16.56 9.41
C ASN A 2 16.26 -15.95 10.80
N ARG A 3 17.44 -16.20 11.37
CA ARG A 3 17.85 -15.64 12.66
C ARG A 3 17.88 -14.10 12.64
N LEU A 4 18.45 -13.49 11.60
CA LEU A 4 18.43 -12.04 11.42
C LEU A 4 17.00 -11.49 11.44
N ILE A 5 16.10 -12.04 10.61
CA ILE A 5 14.70 -11.59 10.52
C ILE A 5 13.99 -11.72 11.88
N VAL A 6 14.15 -12.86 12.55
CA VAL A 6 13.59 -13.10 13.90
C VAL A 6 14.13 -12.09 14.92
N ASN A 7 15.43 -11.82 14.90
CA ASN A 7 16.06 -10.85 15.81
C ASN A 7 15.53 -9.43 15.57
N MET A 8 15.22 -9.06 14.32
CA MET A 8 14.60 -7.77 14.01
C MET A 8 13.21 -7.64 14.64
N ALA A 9 12.38 -8.70 14.57
CA ALA A 9 11.10 -8.69 15.28
C ALA A 9 11.26 -8.63 16.80
N VAL A 10 12.28 -9.26 17.38
CA VAL A 10 12.56 -9.13 18.82
C VAL A 10 12.87 -7.68 19.19
N VAL A 11 13.71 -6.99 18.41
CA VAL A 11 13.98 -5.56 18.60
C VAL A 11 12.69 -4.72 18.53
N LYS A 12 11.81 -5.01 17.58
CA LYS A 12 10.50 -4.35 17.46
C LYS A 12 9.62 -4.60 18.68
N VAL A 13 9.51 -5.83 19.16
CA VAL A 13 8.71 -6.15 20.36
C VAL A 13 9.20 -5.36 21.57
N ASN A 14 10.51 -5.22 21.72
CA ASN A 14 11.09 -4.43 22.80
C ASN A 14 10.75 -2.94 22.67
N TRP A 15 10.71 -2.41 21.45
CA TRP A 15 10.30 -1.02 21.18
C TRP A 15 8.85 -0.75 21.57
N ASP A 16 7.92 -1.63 21.22
CA ASP A 16 6.50 -1.47 21.55
C ASP A 16 6.26 -1.46 23.06
N GLN A 17 6.98 -2.31 23.81
CA GLN A 17 6.91 -2.38 25.27
C GLN A 17 7.60 -1.20 25.95
N SER A 18 8.44 -0.48 25.21
CA SER A 18 9.33 0.58 25.66
C SER A 18 8.84 1.98 25.30
N ALA A 19 7.52 2.24 25.35
CA ALA A 19 6.92 3.51 24.92
C ALA A 19 7.53 4.81 25.51
N SER A 20 8.37 4.68 26.55
CA SER A 20 9.10 5.75 27.23
C SER A 20 10.63 5.54 27.30
N SER A 21 11.16 4.40 26.83
CA SER A 21 12.58 4.06 26.95
C SER A 21 13.37 4.56 25.72
N PRO A 22 14.64 4.97 25.88
CA PRO A 22 15.40 5.46 24.75
C PRO A 22 15.64 4.37 23.71
N PHE A 23 15.60 4.70 22.41
CA PHE A 23 15.70 3.76 21.28
C PHE A 23 16.73 2.62 21.41
N LEU A 24 17.92 2.92 21.93
CA LEU A 24 18.96 1.92 22.15
C LEU A 24 18.62 0.84 23.18
N ASP A 25 17.70 1.13 24.11
CA ASP A 25 17.31 0.19 25.16
C ASP A 25 16.61 -1.05 24.59
N ASN A 26 16.05 -0.96 23.38
CA ASN A 26 15.45 -2.09 22.66
C ASN A 26 16.46 -3.21 22.36
N TYR A 27 17.75 -2.88 22.31
CA TYR A 27 18.84 -3.82 22.05
C TYR A 27 19.44 -4.37 23.34
N LEU A 28 19.09 -3.85 24.52
CA LEU A 28 19.66 -4.29 25.78
C LEU A 28 19.41 -5.77 26.07
N PRO A 29 18.23 -6.37 25.82
CA PRO A 29 18.05 -7.81 26.04
C PRO A 29 19.05 -8.66 25.24
N LEU A 30 19.34 -8.26 24.00
CA LEU A 30 20.32 -8.91 23.14
C LEU A 30 21.76 -8.70 23.64
N VAL A 31 22.10 -7.47 24.06
CA VAL A 31 23.40 -7.12 24.67
C VAL A 31 23.64 -7.91 25.95
N LEU A 32 22.66 -7.97 26.85
CA LEU A 32 22.73 -8.70 28.12
C LEU A 32 22.90 -10.20 27.88
N HIS A 33 22.18 -10.77 26.91
CA HIS A 33 22.36 -12.17 26.54
C HIS A 33 23.77 -12.43 25.96
N ALA A 34 24.27 -11.54 25.10
CA ALA A 34 25.63 -11.64 24.58
C ALA A 34 26.70 -11.56 25.69
N LEU A 35 26.51 -10.68 26.69
CA LEU A 35 27.40 -10.59 27.86
C LEU A 35 27.38 -11.87 28.70
N LYS A 36 26.20 -12.46 28.93
CA LYS A 36 26.08 -13.73 29.68
C LYS A 36 26.77 -14.90 28.99
N GLU A 37 26.73 -14.93 27.66
CA GLU A 37 27.29 -16.00 26.84
C GLU A 37 28.81 -15.90 26.61
N LEU A 38 29.47 -14.84 27.10
CA LEU A 38 30.93 -14.74 27.07
C LEU A 38 31.55 -15.68 28.11
N GLU A 39 32.71 -16.23 27.82
CA GLU A 39 33.40 -17.19 28.70
C GLU A 39 34.21 -16.47 29.80
N SER A 40 34.83 -15.34 29.47
CA SER A 40 35.63 -14.52 30.38
C SER A 40 34.82 -13.38 31.00
N ASP A 41 35.16 -13.01 32.23
CA ASP A 41 34.61 -11.82 32.90
C ASP A 41 35.34 -10.54 32.49
N GLU A 42 36.61 -10.64 32.10
CA GLU A 42 37.34 -9.55 31.46
C GLU A 42 37.16 -9.65 29.94
N VAL A 43 36.54 -8.62 29.35
CA VAL A 43 36.04 -8.65 27.97
C VAL A 43 36.49 -7.38 27.26
N SER A 44 37.18 -7.55 26.15
CA SER A 44 37.47 -6.45 25.23
C SER A 44 36.23 -6.08 24.39
N THR A 45 36.17 -4.84 23.92
CA THR A 45 35.08 -4.39 23.03
C THR A 45 35.03 -5.21 21.75
N HIS A 46 36.18 -5.71 21.27
CA HIS A 46 36.28 -6.54 20.08
C HIS A 46 35.68 -7.94 20.31
N GLU A 47 35.99 -8.60 21.43
CA GLU A 47 35.41 -9.90 21.79
C GLU A 47 33.90 -9.81 22.00
N PHE A 48 33.43 -8.78 22.72
CA PHE A 48 32.01 -8.53 22.87
C PHE A 48 31.33 -8.34 21.51
N LYS A 49 31.95 -7.55 20.62
CA LYS A 49 31.42 -7.32 19.27
C LYS A 49 31.29 -8.64 18.48
N ILE A 50 32.34 -9.46 18.46
CA ILE A 50 32.29 -10.78 17.78
C ILE A 50 31.14 -11.62 18.32
N LYS A 51 31.00 -11.71 19.65
CA LYS A 51 29.94 -12.51 20.28
C LYS A 51 28.55 -11.94 20.00
N PHE A 52 28.40 -10.61 20.08
CA PHE A 52 27.16 -9.93 19.75
C PHE A 52 26.75 -10.21 18.29
N GLU A 53 27.65 -10.00 17.34
CA GLU A 53 27.38 -10.22 15.90
C GLU A 53 27.04 -11.70 15.63
N ALA A 54 27.71 -12.62 16.31
CA ALA A 54 27.42 -14.05 16.21
C ALA A 54 26.02 -14.44 16.70
N ILE A 55 25.44 -13.73 17.67
CA ILE A 55 24.08 -13.95 18.18
C ILE A 55 23.06 -13.16 17.34
N ALA A 56 23.39 -11.92 17.01
CA ALA A 56 22.54 -10.94 16.35
C ALA A 56 22.33 -11.25 14.86
N ASP A 57 23.30 -11.88 14.19
CA ASP A 57 23.31 -12.15 12.74
C ASP A 57 23.43 -10.88 11.87
N PHE A 58 23.91 -9.76 12.42
CA PHE A 58 24.25 -8.53 11.71
C PHE A 58 25.43 -7.82 12.36
N ARG A 59 26.17 -7.02 11.56
CA ARG A 59 27.32 -6.23 12.04
C ARG A 59 26.87 -4.86 12.49
N ILE A 60 27.44 -4.34 13.58
CA ILE A 60 27.21 -2.93 13.99
C ILE A 60 28.49 -2.13 14.09
N PRO A 61 28.43 -0.80 13.83
CA PRO A 61 29.60 0.06 13.99
C PRO A 61 30.16 -0.01 15.42
N GLN A 62 31.48 0.08 15.54
CA GLN A 62 32.17 0.00 16.84
C GLN A 62 31.64 1.04 17.84
N ASN A 63 31.32 2.25 17.36
CA ASN A 63 30.77 3.31 18.20
C ASN A 63 29.41 2.93 18.80
N VAL A 64 28.56 2.21 18.06
CA VAL A 64 27.25 1.74 18.56
C VAL A 64 27.44 0.75 19.71
N ILE A 65 28.40 -0.18 19.58
CA ILE A 65 28.75 -1.12 20.66
C ILE A 65 29.17 -0.38 21.93
N LEU A 66 30.05 0.63 21.80
CA LEU A 66 30.54 1.40 22.94
C LEU A 66 29.38 2.13 23.65
N VAL A 67 28.43 2.69 22.89
CA VAL A 67 27.25 3.34 23.47
C VAL A 67 26.33 2.33 24.18
N LEU A 68 26.11 1.16 23.58
CA LEU A 68 25.31 0.08 24.18
C LEU A 68 25.92 -0.42 25.50
N LEU A 69 27.23 -0.66 25.54
CA LEU A 69 27.94 -1.04 26.76
C LEU A 69 27.88 0.07 27.82
N ASN A 70 28.08 1.33 27.44
CA ASN A 70 27.94 2.45 28.37
C ASN A 70 26.53 2.57 28.95
N ARG A 71 25.48 2.17 28.22
CA ARG A 71 24.12 2.11 28.76
C ARG A 71 23.95 0.99 29.78
N VAL A 72 24.53 -0.18 29.55
CA VAL A 72 24.55 -1.28 30.54
C VAL A 72 25.22 -0.83 31.84
N ILE A 73 26.36 -0.12 31.75
CA ILE A 73 27.03 0.49 32.91
C ILE A 73 26.06 1.39 33.68
N LYS A 74 25.45 2.36 32.99
CA LYS A 74 24.60 3.38 33.63
C LYS A 74 23.30 2.81 34.21
N LYS A 75 22.72 1.79 33.57
CA LYS A 75 21.39 1.29 33.91
C LYS A 75 21.41 0.15 34.92
N TYR A 76 22.44 -0.68 34.90
CA TYR A 76 22.49 -1.91 35.69
C TYR A 76 23.73 -2.02 36.58
N GLU A 77 24.75 -1.19 36.36
CA GLU A 77 26.05 -1.27 37.07
C GLU A 77 26.72 -2.66 36.99
N ALA A 78 26.28 -3.49 36.04
CA ALA A 78 26.67 -4.89 35.88
C ALA A 78 27.99 -5.07 35.11
N ILE A 79 28.52 -4.00 34.51
CA ILE A 79 29.84 -3.99 33.90
C ILE A 79 30.60 -2.76 34.36
N LYS A 80 31.92 -2.88 34.51
CA LYS A 80 32.82 -1.78 34.90
C LYS A 80 33.91 -1.60 33.87
N LYS A 81 34.26 -0.36 33.55
CA LYS A 81 35.36 -0.06 32.64
C LYS A 81 36.68 -0.19 33.40
N SER A 82 37.52 -1.15 33.01
CA SER A 82 38.85 -1.37 33.61
C SER A 82 39.91 -0.49 32.94
N ARG A 83 40.01 -0.59 31.61
CA ARG A 83 40.94 0.18 30.76
C ARG A 83 40.24 0.64 29.48
N ALA A 84 40.94 1.39 28.61
CA ALA A 84 40.39 1.75 27.31
C ALA A 84 39.95 0.49 26.55
N ASN A 85 38.66 0.43 26.17
CA ASN A 85 38.02 -0.68 25.45
C ASN A 85 38.00 -2.05 26.16
N ILE A 86 38.27 -2.10 27.48
CA ILE A 86 38.19 -3.34 28.28
C ILE A 86 37.20 -3.15 29.43
N TYR A 87 36.31 -4.13 29.59
CA TYR A 87 35.23 -4.16 30.56
C TYR A 87 35.35 -5.39 31.45
N ILE A 88 35.02 -5.25 32.73
CA ILE A 88 34.86 -6.35 33.68
C ILE A 88 33.36 -6.55 33.90
N VAL A 89 32.89 -7.76 33.63
CA VAL A 89 31.48 -8.16 33.75
C VAL A 89 31.25 -8.77 35.12
N ASP A 90 30.28 -8.22 35.84
CA ASP A 90 29.80 -8.74 37.13
C ASP A 90 28.56 -9.62 36.86
N ARG A 91 28.76 -10.93 36.77
CA ARG A 91 27.71 -11.87 36.35
C ARG A 91 26.54 -11.94 37.33
N GLU A 92 26.78 -11.72 38.62
CA GLU A 92 25.72 -11.73 39.63
C GLU A 92 24.79 -10.53 39.48
N LYS A 93 25.29 -9.41 38.96
CA LYS A 93 24.52 -8.20 38.71
C LYS A 93 23.88 -8.13 37.33
N LEU A 94 24.24 -9.03 36.42
CA LEU A 94 23.62 -9.05 35.09
C LEU A 94 22.14 -9.42 35.21
N PRO A 95 21.21 -8.53 34.84
CA PRO A 95 19.79 -8.83 34.92
C PRO A 95 19.43 -10.01 34.00
N GLU A 96 18.35 -10.71 34.35
CA GLU A 96 17.78 -11.71 33.47
C GLU A 96 17.31 -11.08 32.16
N SER A 97 17.65 -11.76 31.06
CA SER A 97 17.27 -11.32 29.71
C SER A 97 16.13 -12.20 29.21
N ASN A 98 15.01 -11.56 28.85
CA ASN A 98 13.87 -12.21 28.19
C ASN A 98 14.11 -12.46 26.68
N TYR A 99 15.35 -12.29 26.20
CA TYR A 99 15.70 -12.43 24.79
C TYR A 99 15.35 -13.81 24.23
N LEU A 100 15.72 -14.89 24.90
CA LEU A 100 15.49 -16.25 24.41
C LEU A 100 14.00 -16.57 24.28
N GLU A 101 13.20 -16.20 25.29
CA GLU A 101 11.74 -16.37 25.25
C GLU A 101 11.12 -15.58 24.09
N SER A 102 11.49 -14.30 23.97
CA SER A 102 11.02 -13.42 22.90
C SER A 102 11.41 -13.96 21.52
N ARG A 103 12.64 -14.43 21.38
CA ARG A 103 13.17 -15.04 20.14
C ARG A 103 12.37 -16.28 19.76
N HIS A 104 12.15 -17.21 20.69
CA HIS A 104 11.37 -18.42 20.40
C HIS A 104 9.92 -18.10 19.99
N LYS A 105 9.30 -17.08 20.60
CA LYS A 105 7.97 -16.62 20.19
C LYS A 105 7.98 -16.07 18.77
N GLN A 106 8.93 -15.18 18.44
CA GLN A 106 9.04 -14.60 17.10
C GLN A 106 9.41 -15.65 16.05
N GLU A 107 10.22 -16.65 16.40
CA GLU A 107 10.54 -17.76 15.51
C GLU A 107 9.30 -18.59 15.14
N ARG A 108 8.41 -18.87 16.11
CA ARG A 108 7.14 -19.56 15.83
C ARG A 108 6.24 -18.74 14.90
N LEU A 109 6.15 -17.42 15.12
CA LEU A 109 5.40 -16.52 14.25
C LEU A 109 5.98 -16.51 12.83
N PHE A 110 7.31 -16.45 12.70
CA PHE A 110 7.96 -16.50 11.39
C PHE A 110 7.69 -17.82 10.66
N ARG A 111 7.78 -18.96 11.35
CA ARG A 111 7.42 -20.27 10.74
C ARG A 111 5.96 -20.33 10.32
N SER A 112 5.05 -19.77 11.11
CA SER A 112 3.64 -19.67 10.73
C SER A 112 3.45 -18.82 9.46
N LEU A 113 4.19 -17.72 9.34
CA LEU A 113 4.17 -16.87 8.15
C LEU A 113 4.66 -17.62 6.91
N LEU A 114 5.78 -18.34 7.02
CA LEU A 114 6.32 -19.16 5.92
C LEU A 114 5.30 -20.22 5.49
N SER A 115 4.67 -20.92 6.44
CA SER A 115 3.63 -21.90 6.13
C SER A 115 2.41 -21.28 5.43
N ASN A 116 1.98 -20.09 5.86
CA ASN A 116 0.88 -19.38 5.21
C ASN A 116 1.25 -18.95 3.78
N PHE A 117 2.48 -18.48 3.57
CA PHE A 117 2.99 -18.12 2.25
C PHE A 117 3.07 -19.34 1.32
N SER A 118 3.60 -20.47 1.80
CA SER A 118 3.65 -21.72 1.02
C SER A 118 2.25 -22.23 0.67
N ARG A 119 1.29 -22.15 1.61
CA ARG A 119 -0.11 -22.49 1.35
C ARG A 119 -0.72 -21.59 0.28
N TYR A 120 -0.49 -20.29 0.35
CA TYR A 120 -0.93 -19.32 -0.65
C TYR A 120 -0.34 -19.60 -2.03
N CYS A 121 0.96 -19.91 -2.11
CA CYS A 121 1.62 -20.27 -3.37
C CYS A 121 1.03 -21.54 -3.98
N HIS A 122 0.72 -22.54 -3.16
CA HIS A 122 0.10 -23.77 -3.62
C HIS A 122 -1.34 -23.54 -4.09
N SER A 123 -2.18 -22.84 -3.33
CA SER A 123 -3.59 -22.61 -3.69
C SER A 123 -3.76 -21.69 -4.91
N THR A 124 -2.87 -20.70 -5.06
CA THR A 124 -3.04 -19.62 -6.05
C THR A 124 -2.27 -19.90 -7.34
N PHE A 125 -1.07 -20.47 -7.23
CA PHE A 125 -0.16 -20.67 -8.37
C PHE A 125 0.18 -22.14 -8.62
N ASN A 126 -0.32 -23.07 -7.79
CA ASN A 126 0.03 -24.49 -7.82
C ASN A 126 1.56 -24.74 -7.69
N ILE A 127 2.22 -23.92 -6.87
CA ILE A 127 3.67 -24.01 -6.61
C ILE A 127 3.87 -24.61 -5.22
N PHE A 128 4.68 -25.66 -5.15
CA PHE A 128 5.19 -26.16 -3.86
C PHE A 128 6.39 -25.31 -3.45
N MET A 129 6.33 -24.70 -2.27
CA MET A 129 7.39 -23.84 -1.76
C MET A 129 7.91 -24.36 -0.42
N PRO A 130 9.14 -24.89 -0.39
CA PRO A 130 9.84 -25.25 0.84
C PRO A 130 10.08 -24.04 1.76
N ASP A 131 10.14 -24.25 3.08
CA ASP A 131 10.32 -23.19 4.08
C ASP A 131 11.67 -22.44 3.95
N ASP A 132 12.73 -23.15 3.56
CA ASP A 132 14.05 -22.58 3.32
C ASP A 132 14.04 -21.65 2.11
N GLU A 133 13.43 -22.08 1.00
CA GLU A 133 13.20 -21.21 -0.16
C GLU A 133 12.33 -20.01 0.22
N ALA A 134 11.17 -20.23 0.86
CA ALA A 134 10.24 -19.17 1.28
C ALA A 134 10.91 -18.05 2.09
N SER A 135 11.87 -18.41 2.94
CA SER A 135 12.61 -17.43 3.75
C SER A 135 13.47 -16.46 2.94
N GLN A 136 13.98 -16.89 1.77
CA GLN A 136 14.78 -16.06 0.87
C GLN A 136 13.93 -14.96 0.22
N TYR A 137 12.66 -15.25 -0.07
CA TYR A 137 11.74 -14.27 -0.66
C TYR A 137 11.50 -13.09 0.30
N PHE A 138 11.25 -13.37 1.58
CA PHE A 138 11.06 -12.30 2.58
C PHE A 138 12.34 -11.51 2.82
N PHE A 139 13.52 -12.13 2.68
CA PHE A 139 14.78 -11.41 2.76
C PHE A 139 14.91 -10.35 1.67
N GLU A 140 14.54 -10.64 0.42
CA GLU A 140 14.64 -9.68 -0.68
C GLU A 140 13.77 -8.44 -0.46
N VAL A 141 12.53 -8.63 0.01
CA VAL A 141 11.63 -7.53 0.36
C VAL A 141 12.24 -6.67 1.48
N LEU A 142 12.79 -7.31 2.50
CA LEU A 142 13.41 -6.59 3.61
C LEU A 142 14.75 -5.93 3.22
N TYR A 143 15.50 -6.50 2.28
CA TYR A 143 16.70 -5.90 1.70
C TYR A 143 16.38 -4.56 1.02
N GLN A 144 15.26 -4.49 0.30
CA GLN A 144 14.81 -3.22 -0.28
C GLN A 144 14.44 -2.17 0.78
N ILE A 145 14.14 -2.57 2.02
CA ILE A 145 13.75 -1.65 3.09
C ILE A 145 14.96 -1.23 3.94
N ALA A 146 15.91 -2.13 4.16
CA ALA A 146 17.07 -1.96 5.04
C ALA A 146 18.37 -2.48 4.38
N PRO A 147 18.83 -1.88 3.28
CA PRO A 147 19.89 -2.44 2.46
C PRO A 147 21.24 -2.57 3.18
N ARG A 148 21.62 -1.65 4.08
CA ARG A 148 22.92 -1.76 4.79
C ARG A 148 22.90 -2.83 5.85
N LEU A 149 21.81 -3.00 6.57
CA LEU A 149 21.62 -4.07 7.55
C LEU A 149 21.87 -5.43 6.89
N PHE A 150 21.15 -5.69 5.80
CA PHE A 150 21.23 -6.97 5.10
C PHE A 150 22.55 -7.14 4.34
N SER A 151 23.12 -6.07 3.78
CA SER A 151 24.46 -6.12 3.18
C SER A 151 25.54 -6.43 4.22
N SER A 152 25.43 -5.87 5.43
CA SER A 152 26.39 -6.11 6.52
C SER A 152 26.37 -7.55 7.03
N ALA A 153 25.19 -8.18 7.00
CA ALA A 153 24.99 -9.56 7.42
C ALA A 153 25.54 -10.57 6.39
N MET A 154 25.64 -10.18 5.12
CA MET A 154 26.00 -11.10 4.02
C MET A 154 27.50 -11.30 3.84
N ALA A 155 28.36 -10.38 4.30
CA ALA A 155 29.76 -10.26 3.87
C ALA A 155 29.90 -10.15 2.34
N GLU A 156 30.89 -9.40 1.85
CA GLU A 156 30.98 -8.92 0.45
C GLU A 156 31.10 -10.03 -0.65
N GLU A 157 31.06 -11.32 -0.31
CA GLU A 157 31.37 -12.42 -1.25
C GLU A 157 30.17 -13.08 -1.95
N LYS A 158 28.93 -12.58 -1.80
CA LYS A 158 27.76 -13.15 -2.52
C LYS A 158 26.99 -12.22 -3.44
N TYR A 159 27.46 -10.98 -3.62
CA TYR A 159 26.83 -10.02 -4.53
C TYR A 159 27.70 -9.65 -5.73
N ASN A 160 28.56 -10.58 -6.18
CA ASN A 160 29.15 -10.52 -7.51
C ASN A 160 28.24 -11.26 -8.49
N SER A 161 27.44 -10.47 -9.21
CA SER A 161 27.04 -10.68 -10.62
C SER A 161 26.79 -12.11 -11.10
N THR A 162 25.51 -12.48 -11.34
CA THR A 162 25.03 -12.98 -12.66
C THR A 162 23.57 -13.45 -12.72
N GLU A 163 22.81 -13.56 -11.62
CA GLU A 163 21.40 -14.00 -11.71
C GLU A 163 20.39 -12.86 -11.52
N TYR A 164 20.37 -11.90 -12.45
CA TYR A 164 19.34 -10.85 -12.48
C TYR A 164 17.91 -11.42 -12.71
N ASN A 165 17.79 -12.65 -13.24
CA ASN A 165 16.51 -13.29 -13.55
C ASN A 165 15.86 -14.03 -12.37
N SER A 166 16.64 -14.59 -11.43
CA SER A 166 16.07 -15.30 -10.28
C SER A 166 15.50 -14.31 -9.25
N GLN A 167 16.15 -13.16 -9.09
CA GLN A 167 15.76 -12.07 -8.19
C GLN A 167 14.38 -11.44 -8.49
N TRP A 168 13.97 -11.34 -9.77
CA TRP A 168 12.65 -10.79 -10.12
C TRP A 168 11.50 -11.78 -9.87
N LYS A 169 11.76 -13.08 -10.12
CA LYS A 169 10.81 -14.16 -9.85
C LYS A 169 10.47 -14.25 -8.36
N TYR A 170 11.49 -14.08 -7.51
CA TYR A 170 11.35 -14.10 -6.06
C TYR A 170 10.60 -12.88 -5.54
N GLY A 171 10.90 -11.67 -6.02
CA GLY A 171 10.16 -10.46 -5.66
C GLY A 171 8.66 -10.53 -5.96
N TYR A 172 8.24 -11.17 -7.06
CA TYR A 172 6.83 -11.20 -7.45
C TYR A 172 5.93 -11.99 -6.49
N LEU A 173 6.28 -13.25 -6.18
CA LEU A 173 5.41 -14.14 -5.38
C LEU A 173 5.16 -13.61 -3.97
N VAL A 174 6.21 -13.10 -3.33
CA VAL A 174 6.09 -12.53 -1.98
C VAL A 174 5.33 -11.21 -2.00
N SER A 175 5.50 -10.39 -3.03
CA SER A 175 4.73 -9.15 -3.19
C SER A 175 3.24 -9.43 -3.39
N ARG A 176 2.91 -10.46 -4.17
CA ARG A 176 1.52 -10.96 -4.31
C ARG A 176 0.95 -11.46 -2.99
N PHE A 177 1.75 -12.20 -2.21
CA PHE A 177 1.34 -12.66 -0.89
C PHE A 177 1.15 -11.50 0.09
N ILE A 178 2.02 -10.49 0.08
CA ILE A 178 1.87 -9.29 0.93
C ILE A 178 0.61 -8.51 0.53
N SER A 179 0.34 -8.35 -0.77
CA SER A 179 -0.90 -7.74 -1.25
C SER A 179 -2.13 -8.52 -0.78
N TYR A 180 -2.11 -9.85 -0.89
CA TYR A 180 -3.15 -10.71 -0.35
C TYR A 180 -3.30 -10.57 1.17
N ALA A 181 -2.19 -10.56 1.91
CA ALA A 181 -2.22 -10.41 3.37
C ALA A 181 -2.80 -9.05 3.78
N ASN A 182 -2.49 -8.00 3.03
CA ASN A 182 -3.03 -6.66 3.23
C ASN A 182 -4.55 -6.58 3.05
N GLU A 183 -5.13 -7.46 2.24
CA GLU A 183 -6.57 -7.48 1.93
C GLU A 183 -7.35 -8.55 2.71
N CYS A 184 -6.74 -9.70 2.99
CA CYS A 184 -7.44 -10.91 3.41
C CYS A 184 -6.81 -11.65 4.62
N ASP A 185 -5.55 -11.37 4.99
CA ASP A 185 -4.86 -12.06 6.08
C ASP A 185 -4.06 -11.07 6.95
N GLN A 186 -4.80 -10.36 7.80
CA GLN A 186 -4.26 -9.37 8.73
C GLN A 186 -3.22 -9.96 9.69
N GLN A 187 -3.35 -11.24 10.07
CA GLN A 187 -2.40 -11.89 10.97
C GLN A 187 -1.03 -12.01 10.31
N SER A 188 -0.98 -12.47 9.05
CA SER A 188 0.28 -12.51 8.30
C SER A 188 0.83 -11.10 8.06
N LEU A 189 -0.04 -10.12 7.75
CA LEU A 189 0.39 -8.72 7.58
C LEU A 189 1.04 -8.17 8.85
N ASP A 190 0.44 -8.36 10.02
CA ASP A 190 0.96 -7.85 11.29
C ASP A 190 2.34 -8.45 11.63
N ILE A 191 2.52 -9.73 11.32
CA ILE A 191 3.82 -10.41 11.46
C ILE A 191 4.86 -9.79 10.52
N ILE A 192 4.51 -9.57 9.25
CA ILE A 192 5.38 -8.93 8.26
C ILE A 192 5.77 -7.52 8.71
N LEU A 193 4.80 -6.70 9.13
CA LEU A 193 5.04 -5.35 9.63
C LEU A 193 5.94 -5.34 10.86
N SER A 194 5.88 -6.36 11.72
CA SER A 194 6.80 -6.54 12.85
C SER A 194 8.25 -6.65 12.38
N PHE A 195 8.52 -7.46 11.35
CA PHE A 195 9.86 -7.62 10.79
C PHE A 195 10.34 -6.35 10.08
N VAL A 196 9.48 -5.73 9.28
CA VAL A 196 9.77 -4.47 8.57
C VAL A 196 10.18 -3.37 9.55
N ARG A 197 9.38 -3.16 10.61
CA ARG A 197 9.67 -2.16 11.64
C ARG A 197 11.00 -2.47 12.33
N GLY A 198 11.27 -3.73 12.67
CA GLY A 198 12.54 -4.15 13.26
C GLY A 198 13.76 -3.88 12.36
N ALA A 199 13.63 -4.17 11.06
CA ALA A 199 14.67 -3.93 10.06
C ALA A 199 14.91 -2.42 9.87
N MET A 200 13.84 -1.63 9.75
CA MET A 200 13.90 -0.17 9.69
C MET A 200 14.61 0.43 10.91
N LEU A 201 14.26 -0.02 12.11
CA LEU A 201 14.91 0.42 13.36
C LEU A 201 16.42 0.15 13.29
N THR A 202 16.83 -1.06 12.90
CA THR A 202 18.25 -1.45 12.92
C THR A 202 19.07 -0.83 11.78
N GLU A 203 18.47 -0.54 10.62
CA GLU A 203 19.11 0.18 9.51
C GLU A 203 19.68 1.54 9.96
N THR A 204 19.05 2.19 10.94
CA THR A 204 19.45 3.53 11.39
C THR A 204 20.86 3.58 11.99
N PHE A 205 21.36 2.46 12.52
CA PHE A 205 22.73 2.36 13.06
C PHE A 205 23.82 2.64 12.04
N TYR A 206 23.55 2.51 10.74
CA TYR A 206 24.55 2.72 9.69
C TYR A 206 24.61 4.15 9.16
N TYR A 207 23.72 5.05 9.60
CA TYR A 207 23.60 6.42 9.07
C TYR A 207 23.57 7.51 10.12
N GLN A 208 23.27 7.16 11.37
CA GLN A 208 23.20 8.14 12.45
C GLN A 208 23.73 7.55 13.75
N ALA A 209 24.44 8.38 14.53
CA ALA A 209 24.81 8.01 15.88
C ALA A 209 23.52 7.77 16.70
N PRO A 210 23.39 6.64 17.42
CA PRO A 210 22.12 6.31 18.06
C PRO A 210 21.65 7.31 19.14
N GLU A 211 22.59 8.11 19.67
CA GLU A 211 22.31 9.18 20.63
C GLU A 211 21.48 10.33 20.00
N ASP A 212 21.59 10.50 18.69
CA ASP A 212 20.97 11.61 17.95
C ASP A 212 19.53 11.30 17.49
N ILE A 213 19.09 10.05 17.64
CA ILE A 213 17.75 9.62 17.23
C ILE A 213 16.68 10.39 18.01
N GLN A 214 16.96 10.76 19.27
CA GLN A 214 16.04 11.55 20.11
C GLN A 214 16.19 13.07 20.00
N GLY A 215 17.25 13.58 19.35
CA GLY A 215 17.47 15.03 19.23
C GLY A 215 16.53 15.70 18.22
N LYS A 216 16.28 17.01 18.35
CA LYS A 216 15.48 17.78 17.39
C LYS A 216 16.32 18.15 16.16
N PHE A 217 15.73 18.11 14.97
CA PHE A 217 16.31 18.78 13.80
C PHE A 217 16.34 20.28 14.06
N ARG A 218 17.53 20.86 14.18
CA ARG A 218 17.69 22.30 14.49
C ARG A 218 18.07 23.09 13.24
N ASP A 219 19.07 22.62 12.49
CA ASP A 219 19.69 23.38 11.40
C ASP A 219 19.73 22.63 10.05
N ILE A 220 18.90 21.59 9.87
CA ILE A 220 18.91 20.80 8.63
C ILE A 220 17.96 21.36 7.58
N SER A 221 18.49 21.47 6.36
CA SER A 221 17.74 21.78 5.14
C SER A 221 17.73 20.55 4.23
N VAL A 222 16.57 20.18 3.70
CA VAL A 222 16.43 18.99 2.84
C VAL A 222 16.28 19.42 1.40
N TYR A 223 17.12 18.86 0.53
CA TYR A 223 17.11 19.09 -0.91
C TYR A 223 16.60 17.84 -1.62
N LEU A 224 15.51 17.98 -2.36
CA LEU A 224 14.79 16.86 -2.98
C LEU A 224 15.24 16.65 -4.43
N ASP A 225 15.46 15.40 -4.79
CA ASP A 225 15.75 14.94 -6.15
C ASP A 225 14.52 14.96 -7.06
N THR A 226 14.72 15.00 -8.38
CA THR A 226 13.68 15.03 -9.42
C THR A 226 12.73 13.85 -9.28
N SER A 227 13.27 12.63 -9.15
CA SER A 227 12.48 11.40 -9.04
C SER A 227 11.51 11.42 -7.85
N LEU A 228 11.96 11.96 -6.71
CA LEU A 228 11.16 12.09 -5.50
C LEU A 228 10.08 13.19 -5.64
N LEU A 229 10.41 14.31 -6.31
CA LEU A 229 9.45 15.37 -6.58
C LEU A 229 8.31 14.94 -7.49
N LEU A 230 8.59 14.10 -8.50
CA LEU A 230 7.56 13.55 -9.39
C LEU A 230 6.51 12.73 -8.60
N ASP A 231 6.93 11.92 -7.63
CA ASP A 231 6.01 11.18 -6.75
C ASP A 231 5.23 12.12 -5.81
N ILE A 232 5.90 13.12 -5.25
CA ILE A 232 5.26 14.12 -4.38
C ILE A 232 4.14 14.84 -5.14
N PHE A 233 4.38 15.17 -6.40
CA PHE A 233 3.40 15.83 -7.27
C PHE A 233 2.24 14.91 -7.69
N GLY A 234 2.43 13.59 -7.57
CA GLY A 234 1.41 12.59 -7.92
C GLY A 234 1.53 12.08 -9.35
N PHE A 235 2.72 12.15 -9.96
CA PHE A 235 2.95 11.67 -11.33
C PHE A 235 3.37 10.19 -11.39
N ALA A 236 2.76 9.39 -10.53
CA ALA A 236 2.88 7.93 -10.46
C ALA A 236 1.60 7.36 -9.85
N GLU A 237 1.48 6.03 -9.79
CA GLU A 237 0.36 5.36 -9.13
C GLU A 237 0.27 5.78 -7.65
N ASP A 238 -0.95 5.88 -7.12
CA ASP A 238 -1.19 6.43 -5.77
C ASP A 238 -0.38 5.69 -4.70
N THR A 239 -0.31 4.36 -4.80
CA THR A 239 0.46 3.50 -3.90
C THR A 239 1.95 3.85 -3.86
N GLN A 240 2.51 4.34 -4.96
CA GLN A 240 3.92 4.75 -5.06
C GLN A 240 4.14 6.18 -4.56
N CYS A 241 3.14 7.05 -4.70
CA CYS A 241 3.22 8.45 -4.29
C CYS A 241 3.09 8.63 -2.77
N ILE A 242 2.34 7.76 -2.10
CA ILE A 242 2.00 7.86 -0.68
C ILE A 242 3.26 8.02 0.22
N PRO A 243 4.30 7.16 0.15
CA PRO A 243 5.47 7.30 1.04
C PRO A 243 6.23 8.62 0.88
N ALA A 244 6.29 9.16 -0.33
CA ALA A 244 6.96 10.42 -0.62
C ALA A 244 6.18 11.62 -0.03
N LYS A 245 4.84 11.57 -0.11
CA LYS A 245 3.96 12.59 0.49
C LYS A 245 4.02 12.54 2.02
N GLU A 246 4.00 11.35 2.62
CA GLU A 246 4.18 11.19 4.07
C GLU A 246 5.52 11.74 4.57
N LEU A 247 6.62 11.53 3.82
CA LEU A 247 7.91 12.13 4.15
C LEU A 247 7.80 13.66 4.24
N VAL A 248 7.19 14.30 3.25
CA VAL A 248 6.98 15.76 3.23
C VAL A 248 6.16 16.21 4.42
N ASP A 249 5.08 15.50 4.75
CA ASP A 249 4.22 15.84 5.88
C ASP A 249 4.95 15.73 7.22
N MET A 250 5.74 14.67 7.42
CA MET A 250 6.57 14.54 8.63
C MET A 250 7.65 15.63 8.71
N LEU A 251 8.28 16.01 7.60
CA LEU A 251 9.28 17.08 7.58
C LEU A 251 8.68 18.46 7.87
N LYS A 252 7.50 18.75 7.31
CA LYS A 252 6.73 19.95 7.63
C LYS A 252 6.37 20.01 9.12
N GLU A 253 5.95 18.90 9.69
CA GLU A 253 5.65 18.81 11.12
C GLU A 253 6.88 19.14 11.98
N LEU A 254 8.05 18.65 11.58
CA LEU A 254 9.32 18.95 12.22
C LEU A 254 9.86 20.35 11.87
N SER A 255 9.11 21.15 11.10
CA SER A 255 9.50 22.48 10.63
C SER A 255 10.85 22.49 9.89
N VAL A 256 11.14 21.40 9.17
CA VAL A 256 12.36 21.27 8.37
C VAL A 256 12.15 21.95 7.02
N PRO A 257 13.00 22.93 6.64
CA PRO A 257 12.92 23.57 5.34
C PRO A 257 13.17 22.59 4.19
N LEU A 258 12.30 22.63 3.18
CA LEU A 258 12.36 21.81 1.98
C LEU A 258 12.77 22.65 0.78
N TYR A 259 13.73 22.14 0.02
CA TYR A 259 14.29 22.81 -1.15
C TYR A 259 14.42 21.87 -2.34
N CYS A 260 14.48 22.45 -3.53
CA CYS A 260 15.03 21.78 -4.71
C CYS A 260 15.92 22.77 -5.46
N PHE A 261 16.86 22.28 -6.26
CA PHE A 261 17.70 23.17 -7.07
C PHE A 261 16.96 23.63 -8.33
N GLN A 262 17.32 24.80 -8.85
CA GLN A 262 16.78 25.30 -10.12
C GLN A 262 16.95 24.28 -11.27
N LYS A 263 18.07 23.54 -11.28
CA LYS A 263 18.32 22.45 -12.23
C LYS A 263 17.34 21.28 -12.08
N THR A 264 16.95 20.93 -10.85
CA THR A 264 15.94 19.91 -10.53
C THR A 264 14.57 20.34 -11.05
N ARG A 265 14.15 21.59 -10.81
CA ARG A 265 12.90 22.15 -11.36
C ARG A 265 12.90 22.14 -12.89
N GLY A 266 14.03 22.53 -13.51
CA GLY A 266 14.20 22.49 -14.96
C GLY A 266 14.18 21.08 -15.54
N GLU A 267 14.64 20.07 -14.81
CA GLU A 267 14.53 18.68 -15.22
C GLU A 267 13.08 18.21 -15.26
N ILE A 268 12.28 18.51 -14.23
CA ILE A 268 10.85 18.16 -14.21
C ILE A 268 10.15 18.77 -15.43
N ASP A 269 10.41 20.05 -15.71
CA ASP A 269 9.89 20.73 -16.91
C ASP A 269 10.28 20.00 -18.20
N SER A 270 11.56 19.62 -18.32
CA SER A 270 12.10 18.92 -19.50
C SER A 270 11.48 17.53 -19.68
N ILE A 271 11.26 16.79 -18.59
CA ILE A 271 10.61 15.47 -18.59
C ILE A 271 9.17 15.60 -19.09
N LEU A 272 8.39 16.51 -18.50
CA LEU A 272 6.99 16.71 -18.89
C LEU A 272 6.87 17.23 -20.33
N HIS A 273 7.77 18.12 -20.75
CA HIS A 273 7.81 18.61 -22.12
C HIS A 273 8.11 17.49 -23.12
N ALA A 274 9.09 16.63 -22.84
CA ALA A 274 9.43 15.50 -23.71
C ALA A 274 8.25 14.52 -23.85
N ILE A 275 7.55 14.24 -22.75
CA ILE A 275 6.36 13.38 -22.73
C ILE A 275 5.22 14.03 -23.55
N SER A 276 4.95 15.33 -23.35
CA SER A 276 3.94 16.07 -24.09
C SER A 276 4.20 16.05 -25.61
N LEU A 277 5.43 16.36 -26.04
CA LEU A 277 5.82 16.33 -27.46
C LEU A 277 5.65 14.93 -28.08
N GLN A 278 5.96 13.89 -27.32
CA GLN A 278 5.79 12.52 -27.78
C GLN A 278 4.31 12.15 -27.92
N SER A 279 3.51 12.48 -26.91
CA SER A 279 2.05 12.29 -26.92
C SER A 279 1.39 13.03 -28.09
N GLN A 280 1.83 14.26 -28.39
CA GLN A 280 1.33 15.03 -29.53
C GLN A 280 1.60 14.35 -30.88
N ARG A 281 2.78 13.75 -31.07
CA ARG A 281 3.19 13.16 -32.36
C ARG A 281 2.55 11.80 -32.62
N ILE A 282 2.36 11.01 -31.56
CA ILE A 282 2.01 9.58 -31.66
C ILE A 282 0.60 9.32 -31.10
N GLY A 283 -0.03 10.31 -30.48
CA GLY A 283 -1.29 10.18 -29.75
C GLY A 283 -1.13 9.61 -28.34
N ARG A 284 0.03 9.01 -28.03
CA ARG A 284 0.43 8.45 -26.72
C ARG A 284 1.94 8.46 -26.53
N VAL A 285 2.40 8.28 -25.30
CA VAL A 285 3.82 8.13 -24.97
C VAL A 285 4.28 6.74 -25.37
N LYS A 286 5.32 6.62 -26.21
CA LYS A 286 5.80 5.33 -26.75
C LYS A 286 6.49 4.51 -25.65
N GLU A 287 6.22 3.20 -25.61
CA GLU A 287 6.98 2.17 -24.87
C GLU A 287 7.47 2.67 -23.50
N ALA A 288 6.50 3.06 -22.65
CA ALA A 288 6.83 3.54 -21.32
C ALA A 288 7.39 2.38 -20.49
N ARG A 289 8.54 2.64 -19.84
CA ARG A 289 8.99 1.82 -18.71
C ARG A 289 7.81 1.68 -17.74
N PRO A 290 7.42 0.46 -17.33
CA PRO A 290 6.36 0.28 -16.34
C PRO A 290 6.62 1.13 -15.10
N GLY A 291 5.64 1.93 -14.69
CA GLY A 291 5.74 2.83 -13.54
C GLY A 291 6.53 4.12 -13.79
N SER A 292 6.84 4.48 -15.04
CA SER A 292 7.38 5.81 -15.36
C SER A 292 6.28 6.88 -15.43
N VAL A 293 6.65 8.16 -15.36
CA VAL A 293 5.69 9.29 -15.49
C VAL A 293 4.89 9.22 -16.80
N GLY A 294 5.55 8.84 -17.89
CA GLY A 294 4.88 8.64 -19.18
C GLY A 294 3.89 7.47 -19.17
N ASP A 295 4.21 6.40 -18.44
CA ASP A 295 3.31 5.25 -18.24
C ASP A 295 2.07 5.65 -17.45
N TYR A 296 2.26 6.44 -16.39
CA TYR A 296 1.17 6.99 -15.57
C TYR A 296 0.22 7.87 -16.40
N PHE A 297 0.75 8.81 -17.19
CA PHE A 297 -0.12 9.63 -18.04
C PHE A 297 -0.85 8.83 -19.11
N ASN A 298 -0.21 7.79 -19.66
CA ASN A 298 -0.87 6.87 -20.58
C ASN A 298 -2.00 6.09 -19.88
N SER A 299 -1.77 5.55 -18.68
CA SER A 299 -2.77 4.77 -17.94
C SER A 299 -3.97 5.61 -17.51
N MET A 300 -3.74 6.89 -17.21
CA MET A 300 -4.79 7.86 -16.88
C MET A 300 -5.45 8.49 -18.11
N GLY A 301 -4.99 8.19 -19.32
CA GLY A 301 -5.57 8.71 -20.56
C GLY A 301 -5.32 10.20 -20.83
N TYR A 302 -4.23 10.76 -20.29
CA TYR A 302 -3.90 12.18 -20.45
C TYR A 302 -3.52 12.50 -21.91
N SER A 303 -4.11 13.58 -22.43
CA SER A 303 -3.70 14.15 -23.71
C SER A 303 -2.44 15.01 -23.57
N SER A 304 -1.80 15.37 -24.69
CA SER A 304 -0.69 16.34 -24.69
C SER A 304 -1.08 17.68 -24.04
N SER A 305 -2.31 18.16 -24.25
CA SER A 305 -2.80 19.37 -23.57
C SER A 305 -2.92 19.21 -22.06
N ASP A 306 -3.35 18.05 -21.57
CA ASP A 306 -3.43 17.79 -20.13
C ASP A 306 -2.03 17.79 -19.51
N ILE A 307 -1.04 17.19 -20.19
CA ILE A 307 0.35 17.17 -19.75
C ILE A 307 0.95 18.59 -19.71
N GLU A 308 0.67 19.45 -20.70
CA GLU A 308 1.10 20.85 -20.66
C GLU A 308 0.42 21.64 -19.53
N ILE A 309 -0.83 21.34 -19.18
CA ILE A 309 -1.49 21.93 -18.00
C ILE A 309 -0.73 21.54 -16.73
N GLU A 310 -0.39 20.26 -16.57
CA GLU A 310 0.38 19.77 -15.42
C GLU A 310 1.79 20.38 -15.37
N ARG A 311 2.44 20.53 -16.52
CA ARG A 311 3.73 21.21 -16.64
C ARG A 311 3.66 22.68 -16.21
N ASN A 312 2.61 23.40 -16.59
CA ASN A 312 2.41 24.80 -16.17
C ASN A 312 2.09 24.94 -14.66
N ARG A 313 1.81 23.83 -13.96
CA ARG A 313 1.52 23.80 -12.52
C ARG A 313 2.71 23.42 -11.65
N ILE A 314 3.90 23.17 -12.21
CA ILE A 314 5.10 22.78 -11.44
C ILE A 314 5.33 23.72 -10.24
N ASP A 315 5.26 25.04 -10.46
CA ASP A 315 5.54 26.02 -9.41
C ASP A 315 4.41 26.04 -8.35
N SER A 316 3.15 25.81 -8.76
CA SER A 316 2.03 25.63 -7.83
C SER A 316 2.15 24.35 -7.00
N TYR A 317 2.70 23.26 -7.56
CA TYR A 317 2.99 22.05 -6.80
C TYR A 317 4.08 22.28 -5.77
N LEU A 318 5.17 22.95 -6.15
CA LEU A 318 6.25 23.32 -5.23
C LEU A 318 5.70 24.15 -4.06
N GLU A 319 4.87 25.16 -4.32
CA GLU A 319 4.24 25.98 -3.30
C GLU A 319 3.32 25.17 -2.38
N LYS A 320 2.43 24.34 -2.95
CA LYS A 320 1.53 23.43 -2.19
C LYS A 320 2.30 22.56 -1.20
N TYR A 321 3.45 22.04 -1.62
CA TYR A 321 4.29 21.18 -0.78
C TYR A 321 5.32 21.95 0.06
N GLY A 322 5.32 23.29 0.02
CA GLY A 322 6.23 24.12 0.83
C GLY A 322 7.70 23.96 0.43
N ILE A 323 7.97 23.69 -0.85
CA ILE A 323 9.30 23.44 -1.39
C ILE A 323 9.79 24.70 -2.08
N THR A 324 10.92 25.23 -1.64
CA THR A 324 11.51 26.46 -2.20
C THR A 324 12.60 26.12 -3.22
N VAL A 325 12.58 26.78 -4.38
CA VAL A 325 13.63 26.60 -5.39
C VAL A 325 14.84 27.47 -5.06
N ILE A 326 16.03 26.86 -5.07
CA ILE A 326 17.30 27.52 -4.72
C ILE A 326 18.32 27.37 -5.86
N ASP A 327 19.09 28.42 -6.11
CA ASP A 327 20.28 28.34 -6.97
C ASP A 327 21.46 27.71 -6.23
N PRO A 328 22.25 26.84 -6.90
CA PRO A 328 23.44 26.27 -6.28
C PRO A 328 24.43 27.38 -5.88
N PRO A 329 25.15 27.24 -4.75
CA PRO A 329 26.13 28.24 -4.33
C PRO A 329 27.22 28.44 -5.39
N ALA A 330 27.72 29.67 -5.52
CA ALA A 330 28.84 29.96 -6.42
C ALA A 330 30.04 29.04 -6.15
N TYR A 331 30.79 28.70 -7.20
CA TYR A 331 32.03 27.93 -7.09
C TYR A 331 33.10 28.77 -6.37
N LEU A 332 33.27 28.53 -5.07
CA LEU A 332 34.38 29.06 -4.29
C LEU A 332 35.53 28.06 -4.38
N GLY A 333 36.70 28.48 -4.85
CA GLY A 333 37.83 27.58 -5.16
C GLY A 333 38.30 26.67 -4.00
N HIS A 334 38.01 27.04 -2.75
CA HIS A 334 38.37 26.26 -1.56
C HIS A 334 37.36 25.15 -1.21
N TYR A 335 36.20 25.09 -1.87
CA TYR A 335 35.16 24.07 -1.69
C TYR A 335 34.87 23.32 -3.00
N GLY A 336 35.80 23.35 -3.96
CA GLY A 336 35.72 22.56 -5.18
C GLY A 336 35.90 21.06 -4.89
N ILE A 337 35.21 20.22 -5.65
CA ILE A 337 35.35 18.76 -5.59
C ILE A 337 35.92 18.24 -6.90
N ASP A 338 36.49 17.04 -6.87
CA ASP A 338 36.86 16.31 -8.08
C ASP A 338 35.59 15.74 -8.75
N GLU A 339 34.90 16.61 -9.50
CA GLU A 339 33.66 16.27 -10.22
C GLU A 339 33.90 15.16 -11.25
N GLN A 340 35.09 15.09 -11.86
CA GLN A 340 35.46 14.03 -12.81
C GLN A 340 35.63 12.68 -12.11
N GLY A 341 36.30 12.67 -10.95
CA GLY A 341 36.41 11.46 -10.13
C GLY A 341 35.05 10.98 -9.61
N LEU A 342 34.16 11.91 -9.23
CA LEU A 342 32.80 11.57 -8.83
C LEU A 342 31.99 11.02 -10.01
N ASP A 343 32.12 11.60 -11.20
CA ASP A 343 31.51 11.08 -12.44
C ASP A 343 31.95 9.64 -12.72
N ALA A 344 33.26 9.38 -12.68
CA ALA A 344 33.80 8.05 -12.88
C ALA A 344 33.28 7.03 -11.84
N ALA A 345 33.23 7.41 -10.56
CA ALA A 345 32.74 6.55 -9.48
C ALA A 345 31.23 6.24 -9.59
N ILE A 346 30.42 7.19 -10.06
CA ILE A 346 28.99 6.97 -10.32
C ILE A 346 28.83 6.09 -11.57
N LYS A 347 29.56 6.39 -12.65
CA LYS A 347 29.48 5.66 -13.93
C LYS A 347 29.90 4.20 -13.82
N GLU A 348 30.88 3.89 -12.97
CA GLU A 348 31.28 2.50 -12.67
C GLU A 348 30.13 1.68 -12.10
N ARG A 349 29.32 2.28 -11.22
CA ARG A 349 28.22 1.59 -10.53
C ARG A 349 26.90 1.65 -11.30
N ILE A 350 26.66 2.71 -12.07
CA ILE A 350 25.43 2.98 -12.82
C ILE A 350 25.76 3.29 -14.28
N PRO A 351 26.27 2.32 -15.06
CA PRO A 351 26.75 2.58 -16.42
C PRO A 351 25.63 2.98 -17.40
N TYR A 352 24.37 2.69 -17.07
CA TYR A 352 23.21 2.95 -17.91
C TYR A 352 22.57 4.33 -17.69
N GLN A 353 23.03 5.11 -16.70
CA GLN A 353 22.49 6.44 -16.45
C GLN A 353 22.93 7.41 -17.56
N ALA A 354 21.97 8.16 -18.12
CA ALA A 354 22.25 9.17 -19.13
C ALA A 354 23.22 10.25 -18.59
N ASP A 355 24.15 10.70 -19.43
CA ASP A 355 25.20 11.65 -19.05
C ASP A 355 24.64 12.95 -18.48
N ASP A 356 23.59 13.52 -19.10
CA ASP A 356 22.96 14.75 -18.62
C ASP A 356 22.33 14.61 -17.23
N SER A 357 21.67 13.47 -16.96
CA SER A 357 21.11 13.17 -15.63
C SER A 357 22.22 13.00 -14.60
N ARG A 358 23.29 12.28 -14.96
CA ARG A 358 24.43 12.03 -14.07
C ARG A 358 25.18 13.32 -13.72
N HIS A 359 25.47 14.17 -14.69
CA HIS A 359 26.10 15.47 -14.45
C HIS A 359 25.23 16.37 -13.55
N ARG A 360 23.92 16.33 -13.71
CA ARG A 360 23.00 17.06 -12.85
C ARG A 360 23.02 16.54 -11.41
N ASP A 361 23.04 15.23 -11.21
CA ASP A 361 23.17 14.63 -9.87
C ASP A 361 24.48 15.06 -9.21
N ILE A 362 25.58 15.07 -9.96
CA ILE A 362 26.89 15.55 -9.52
C ILE A 362 26.82 17.01 -9.11
N ASP A 363 26.20 17.87 -9.92
CA ASP A 363 26.01 19.29 -9.61
C ASP A 363 25.26 19.50 -8.30
N CYS A 364 24.17 18.76 -8.08
CA CYS A 364 23.36 18.80 -6.87
C CYS A 364 24.18 18.37 -5.64
N ILE A 365 24.91 17.26 -5.74
CA ILE A 365 25.77 16.74 -4.66
C ILE A 365 26.91 17.72 -4.35
N ALA A 366 27.54 18.28 -5.39
CA ALA A 366 28.57 19.30 -5.26
C ALA A 366 28.03 20.58 -4.60
N ALA A 367 26.80 20.97 -4.91
CA ALA A 367 26.13 22.09 -4.25
C ALA A 367 25.92 21.83 -2.76
N ILE A 368 25.50 20.62 -2.36
CA ILE A 368 25.41 20.26 -0.92
C ILE A 368 26.78 20.34 -0.24
N TYR A 369 27.83 19.83 -0.87
CA TYR A 369 29.19 19.91 -0.31
C TYR A 369 29.61 21.36 -0.04
N ARG A 370 29.32 22.27 -0.98
CA ARG A 370 29.55 23.71 -0.85
C ARG A 370 28.71 24.34 0.26
N ILE A 371 27.41 24.02 0.37
CA ILE A 371 26.54 24.52 1.46
C ILE A 371 27.08 24.06 2.82
N ARG A 372 27.62 22.84 2.90
CA ARG A 372 28.27 22.30 4.10
C ARG A 372 29.69 22.84 4.33
N GLN A 373 30.23 23.66 3.44
CA GLN A 373 31.59 24.23 3.52
C GLN A 373 32.66 23.14 3.65
N GLY A 374 32.48 21.99 2.98
CA GLY A 374 33.41 20.85 3.04
C GLY A 374 33.62 20.22 4.43
N LYS A 375 32.80 20.57 5.43
CA LYS A 375 32.95 20.08 6.80
C LYS A 375 32.40 18.66 6.94
N ILE A 376 33.22 17.75 7.47
CA ILE A 376 32.80 16.42 7.92
C ILE A 376 31.73 16.58 9.01
N LYS A 377 30.66 15.78 8.91
CA LYS A 377 29.53 15.81 9.85
C LYS A 377 29.41 14.47 10.57
N ARG A 378 29.37 14.54 11.90
CA ARG A 378 29.21 13.37 12.79
C ARG A 378 27.76 13.08 13.16
N SER A 379 26.86 14.03 12.90
CA SER A 379 25.46 13.94 13.24
C SER A 379 24.60 14.54 12.14
N LEU A 380 23.45 13.91 11.91
CA LEU A 380 22.38 14.44 11.06
C LEU A 380 21.76 15.70 11.69
N LEU A 381 21.79 15.86 13.01
CA LEU A 381 21.19 17.00 13.71
C LEU A 381 21.93 18.33 13.44
N ASP A 382 23.24 18.24 13.23
CA ASP A 382 24.14 19.37 12.97
C ASP A 382 24.44 19.53 11.47
N CYS A 383 23.71 18.80 10.64
CA CYS A 383 23.86 18.83 9.20
C CYS A 383 23.11 20.03 8.64
N LYS A 384 23.80 20.92 7.90
CA LYS A 384 23.17 22.12 7.32
C LYS A 384 22.27 21.83 6.12
N ALA A 385 22.61 20.84 5.32
CA ALA A 385 21.94 20.55 4.06
C ALA A 385 22.11 19.07 3.70
N ILE A 386 21.09 18.38 3.23
CA ILE A 386 21.19 16.98 2.77
C ILE A 386 20.42 16.80 1.46
N PHE A 387 21.00 16.07 0.51
CA PHE A 387 20.30 15.69 -0.73
C PHE A 387 19.64 14.33 -0.57
N VAL A 388 18.36 14.24 -0.91
CA VAL A 388 17.53 13.04 -0.74
C VAL A 388 17.10 12.56 -2.12
N THR A 389 17.43 11.30 -2.45
CA THR A 389 17.18 10.69 -3.77
C THR A 389 16.56 9.30 -3.61
N LYS A 390 15.78 8.87 -4.62
CA LYS A 390 15.32 7.47 -4.73
C LYS A 390 16.41 6.53 -5.25
N ASN A 391 17.54 7.06 -5.74
CA ASN A 391 18.62 6.27 -6.31
C ASN A 391 19.63 5.83 -5.23
N ASN A 392 19.46 4.59 -4.75
CA ASN A 392 20.35 3.96 -3.75
C ASN A 392 21.81 3.87 -4.22
N ASP A 393 22.03 3.58 -5.51
CA ASP A 393 23.37 3.46 -6.07
C ASP A 393 24.06 4.82 -6.17
N LEU A 394 23.32 5.89 -6.50
CA LEU A 394 23.85 7.26 -6.49
C LEU A 394 24.29 7.65 -5.07
N ALA A 395 23.44 7.44 -4.07
CA ALA A 395 23.74 7.77 -2.69
C ALA A 395 24.94 6.96 -2.15
N SER A 396 25.03 5.68 -2.49
CA SER A 396 26.12 4.81 -2.04
C SER A 396 27.46 5.12 -2.74
N SER A 397 27.47 5.30 -4.06
CA SER A 397 28.67 5.71 -4.82
C SER A 397 29.19 7.06 -4.36
N SER A 398 28.29 8.04 -4.19
CA SER A 398 28.64 9.35 -3.64
C SER A 398 29.26 9.22 -2.25
N THR A 399 28.60 8.51 -1.33
CA THR A 399 29.14 8.31 0.03
C THR A 399 30.52 7.67 0.02
N LYS A 400 30.74 6.63 -0.82
CA LYS A 400 32.04 5.95 -0.93
C LYS A 400 33.12 6.90 -1.44
N PHE A 401 32.83 7.65 -2.50
CA PHE A 401 33.75 8.64 -3.08
C PHE A 401 34.15 9.73 -2.08
N PHE A 402 33.17 10.33 -1.39
CA PHE A 402 33.49 11.40 -0.44
C PHE A 402 34.27 10.91 0.78
N ASN A 403 33.94 9.72 1.28
CA ASN A 403 34.65 9.13 2.41
C ASN A 403 36.09 8.76 2.07
N SER A 404 36.37 8.32 0.83
CA SER A 404 37.74 7.98 0.41
C SER A 404 38.58 9.22 0.12
N GLN A 405 38.00 10.24 -0.53
CA GLN A 405 38.75 11.43 -0.97
C GLN A 405 38.85 12.52 0.12
N TYR A 406 37.80 12.75 0.89
CA TYR A 406 37.68 13.90 1.81
C TYR A 406 37.57 13.50 3.28
N GLY A 407 37.67 12.20 3.58
CA GLY A 407 37.60 11.65 4.93
C GLY A 407 36.20 11.20 5.34
N HIS A 408 36.16 10.29 6.32
CA HIS A 408 34.92 9.64 6.73
C HIS A 408 33.95 10.59 7.43
N SER A 409 32.72 10.68 6.90
CA SER A 409 31.60 11.42 7.48
C SER A 409 30.48 10.45 7.87
N ASP A 410 30.02 10.52 9.12
CA ASP A 410 28.90 9.70 9.61
C ASP A 410 27.59 10.10 8.90
N THR A 411 27.48 11.37 8.50
CA THR A 411 26.34 11.87 7.72
C THR A 411 26.74 12.08 6.25
N PRO A 412 26.16 11.34 5.29
CA PRO A 412 26.49 11.48 3.88
C PRO A 412 25.94 12.79 3.30
N LEU A 413 26.47 13.22 2.15
CA LEU A 413 25.93 14.38 1.42
C LEU A 413 24.59 14.05 0.75
N CYS A 414 24.50 12.84 0.23
CA CYS A 414 23.35 12.27 -0.44
C CYS A 414 22.88 11.03 0.33
N ILE A 415 21.58 10.94 0.61
CA ILE A 415 20.96 9.83 1.34
C ILE A 415 19.79 9.27 0.54
N PRO A 416 19.55 7.95 0.57
CA PRO A 416 18.30 7.40 0.06
C PRO A 416 17.08 7.95 0.79
N ASP A 417 16.02 8.24 0.04
CA ASP A 417 14.71 8.65 0.56
C ASP A 417 14.19 7.65 1.60
N GLN A 418 14.23 6.35 1.31
CA GLN A 418 13.78 5.29 2.22
C GLN A 418 14.48 5.32 3.59
N VAL A 419 15.79 5.58 3.58
CA VAL A 419 16.58 5.67 4.80
C VAL A 419 16.24 6.97 5.53
N PHE A 420 16.21 8.09 4.82
CA PHE A 420 15.90 9.39 5.40
C PHE A 420 14.50 9.43 6.01
N THR A 421 13.51 8.89 5.31
CA THR A 421 12.14 8.68 5.79
C THR A 421 12.10 7.85 7.07
N THR A 422 12.93 6.81 7.18
CA THR A 422 13.05 6.04 8.42
C THR A 422 13.57 6.89 9.58
N LEU A 423 14.62 7.71 9.34
CA LEU A 423 15.21 8.57 10.37
C LEU A 423 14.23 9.67 10.84
N VAL A 424 13.46 10.23 9.90
CA VAL A 424 12.39 11.19 10.20
C VAL A 424 11.27 10.51 10.99
N TRP A 425 10.82 9.33 10.54
CA TRP A 425 9.78 8.55 11.19
C TRP A 425 10.11 8.20 12.63
N LEU A 426 11.35 7.87 12.98
CA LEU A 426 11.70 7.60 14.38
C LEU A 426 11.46 8.80 15.31
N LYS A 427 11.45 10.02 14.78
CA LYS A 427 11.14 11.24 15.52
C LYS A 427 9.63 11.51 15.61
N THR A 428 8.85 10.99 14.66
CA THR A 428 7.40 11.22 14.51
C THR A 428 6.57 9.93 14.64
N ALA A 429 7.15 8.82 15.11
CA ALA A 429 6.57 7.47 15.00
C ALA A 429 5.16 7.33 15.59
N LYS A 430 4.83 8.10 16.63
CA LYS A 430 3.49 8.13 17.24
C LYS A 430 2.41 8.72 16.33
N LYS A 431 2.80 9.56 15.36
CA LYS A 431 1.91 10.31 14.47
C LYS A 431 1.82 9.72 13.06
N ALA A 432 2.81 8.94 12.65
CA ALA A 432 2.80 8.19 11.39
C ALA A 432 2.92 6.66 11.64
N PRO A 433 1.91 6.02 12.27
CA PRO A 433 1.98 4.59 12.60
C PRO A 433 1.92 3.66 11.38
N ASP A 434 1.36 4.16 10.27
CA ASP A 434 1.06 3.40 9.05
C ASP A 434 2.16 3.45 7.99
N LEU A 435 3.13 4.37 8.09
CA LEU A 435 4.26 4.48 7.16
C LEU A 435 4.96 3.13 6.85
N PRO A 436 5.28 2.26 7.82
CA PRO A 436 5.88 0.95 7.50
C PRO A 436 4.99 0.09 6.59
N ARG A 437 3.65 0.17 6.75
CA ARG A 437 2.68 -0.52 5.91
C ARG A 437 2.63 0.09 4.52
N GLU A 438 2.54 1.41 4.42
CA GLU A 438 2.46 2.10 3.14
C GLU A 438 3.73 1.88 2.30
N ARG A 439 4.89 1.90 2.95
CA ARG A 439 6.17 1.58 2.31
C ARG A 439 6.25 0.15 1.77
N ILE A 440 5.86 -0.84 2.56
CA ILE A 440 5.92 -2.22 2.06
C ILE A 440 4.93 -2.42 0.91
N VAL A 441 3.74 -1.81 0.96
CA VAL A 441 2.75 -1.86 -0.13
C VAL A 441 3.31 -1.20 -1.40
N ALA A 442 3.95 -0.03 -1.29
CA ALA A 442 4.58 0.66 -2.43
C ALA A 442 5.72 -0.18 -3.08
N ASN A 443 6.56 -0.80 -2.24
CA ASN A 443 7.62 -1.69 -2.72
C ASN A 443 7.04 -2.92 -3.42
N CYS A 444 6.01 -3.55 -2.83
CA CYS A 444 5.31 -4.69 -3.43
C CYS A 444 4.67 -4.32 -4.76
N PHE A 445 4.04 -3.14 -4.85
CA PHE A 445 3.46 -2.66 -6.10
C PHE A 445 4.52 -2.55 -7.21
N THR A 446 5.69 -2.02 -6.89
CA THR A 446 6.81 -1.89 -7.85
C THR A 446 7.35 -3.27 -8.28
N ALA A 447 7.48 -4.22 -7.34
CA ALA A 447 7.92 -5.58 -7.63
C ALA A 447 6.87 -6.44 -8.37
N MET A 448 5.59 -6.02 -8.36
CA MET A 448 4.52 -6.65 -9.14
C MET A 448 4.48 -6.17 -10.60
N GLN A 449 5.20 -5.12 -10.96
CA GLN A 449 5.33 -4.69 -12.35
C GLN A 449 6.29 -5.63 -13.11
N PRO A 450 6.25 -5.68 -14.45
CA PRO A 450 7.28 -6.34 -15.24
C PRO A 450 8.57 -5.52 -15.28
N SER A 451 9.73 -6.19 -15.39
CA SER A 451 11.00 -5.50 -15.60
C SER A 451 11.03 -4.81 -16.97
N GLU A 452 11.91 -3.82 -17.14
CA GLU A 452 12.05 -3.11 -18.43
C GLU A 452 12.31 -4.05 -19.61
N ASP A 453 13.20 -5.03 -19.42
CA ASP A 453 13.52 -6.00 -20.48
C ASP A 453 12.33 -6.91 -20.80
N MET A 454 11.65 -7.43 -19.77
CA MET A 454 10.44 -8.25 -19.95
C MET A 454 9.37 -7.46 -20.69
N TRP A 455 9.10 -6.23 -20.25
CA TRP A 455 8.09 -5.38 -20.86
C TRP A 455 8.41 -5.04 -22.31
N ARG A 456 9.67 -4.72 -22.62
CA ARG A 456 10.13 -4.45 -23.98
C ARG A 456 9.88 -5.65 -24.90
N ARG A 457 10.20 -6.88 -24.45
CA ARG A 457 9.95 -8.11 -25.21
C ARG A 457 8.45 -8.35 -25.42
N TYR A 458 7.65 -8.17 -24.37
CA TYR A 458 6.19 -8.32 -24.42
C TYR A 458 5.54 -7.31 -25.40
N ALA A 459 5.88 -6.03 -25.28
CA ALA A 459 5.36 -4.97 -26.16
C ALA A 459 5.77 -5.17 -27.62
N ALA A 460 7.00 -5.63 -27.87
CA ALA A 460 7.47 -5.97 -29.20
C ALA A 460 6.67 -7.12 -29.82
N GLU A 461 6.32 -8.14 -29.02
CA GLU A 461 5.52 -9.27 -29.49
C GLU A 461 4.05 -8.87 -29.75
N ALA A 462 3.43 -8.09 -28.85
CA ALA A 462 2.11 -7.51 -29.09
C ALA A 462 2.07 -6.68 -30.38
N LYS A 463 3.12 -5.91 -30.65
CA LYS A 463 3.25 -5.12 -31.88
C LYS A 463 3.34 -5.99 -33.13
N LYS A 464 4.02 -7.14 -33.07
CA LYS A 464 4.05 -8.09 -34.20
C LYS A 464 2.66 -8.67 -34.48
N LEU A 465 1.93 -9.09 -33.45
CA LEU A 465 0.58 -9.63 -33.59
C LEU A 465 -0.38 -8.60 -34.18
N PHE A 466 -0.25 -7.33 -33.79
CA PHE A 466 -1.01 -6.23 -34.37
C PHE A 466 -0.66 -6.01 -35.85
N ALA A 467 0.64 -5.98 -36.19
CA ALA A 467 1.09 -5.83 -37.57
C ALA A 467 0.67 -7.00 -38.49
N GLN A 468 0.48 -8.20 -37.92
CA GLN A 468 -0.03 -9.38 -38.62
C GLN A 468 -1.56 -9.41 -38.76
N GLY A 469 -2.29 -8.47 -38.12
CA GLY A 469 -3.75 -8.44 -38.12
C GLY A 469 -4.42 -9.48 -37.21
N THR A 470 -3.66 -10.16 -36.36
CA THR A 470 -4.16 -11.20 -35.43
C THR A 470 -4.97 -10.60 -34.28
N ILE A 471 -4.67 -9.36 -33.89
CA ILE A 471 -5.34 -8.62 -32.82
C ILE A 471 -5.77 -7.23 -33.33
N THR A 472 -6.84 -6.68 -32.74
CA THR A 472 -7.35 -5.36 -33.11
C THR A 472 -6.53 -4.23 -32.48
N GLU A 473 -6.74 -2.99 -32.93
CA GLU A 473 -6.12 -1.81 -32.30
C GLU A 473 -6.54 -1.66 -30.82
N SER A 474 -7.80 -1.97 -30.51
CA SER A 474 -8.29 -1.97 -29.13
C SER A 474 -7.58 -3.01 -28.28
N ASP A 475 -7.36 -4.22 -28.81
CA ASP A 475 -6.63 -5.28 -28.11
C ASP A 475 -5.16 -4.87 -27.89
N TYR A 476 -4.49 -4.32 -28.91
CA TYR A 476 -3.12 -3.84 -28.79
C TYR A 476 -3.00 -2.74 -27.71
N ASN A 477 -3.93 -1.80 -27.72
CA ASN A 477 -3.97 -0.71 -26.74
C ASN A 477 -4.15 -1.24 -25.32
N PHE A 478 -5.06 -2.19 -25.13
CA PHE A 478 -5.26 -2.84 -23.84
C PHE A 478 -3.97 -3.54 -23.37
N LEU A 479 -3.35 -4.36 -24.22
CA LEU A 479 -2.14 -5.12 -23.88
C LEU A 479 -0.98 -4.22 -23.46
N VAL A 480 -0.78 -3.08 -24.15
CA VAL A 480 0.40 -2.23 -23.97
C VAL A 480 0.20 -1.11 -22.92
N TYR A 481 -1.03 -0.72 -22.60
CA TYR A 481 -1.25 0.44 -21.72
C TYR A 481 -2.08 0.14 -20.47
N SER A 482 -2.72 -1.02 -20.36
CA SER A 482 -3.49 -1.37 -19.16
C SER A 482 -2.62 -1.96 -18.05
N THR A 483 -2.90 -1.56 -16.81
CA THR A 483 -2.29 -2.17 -15.62
C THR A 483 -2.73 -3.62 -15.44
N ASP A 484 -3.94 -3.98 -15.89
CA ASP A 484 -4.45 -5.36 -15.86
C ASP A 484 -3.61 -6.30 -16.73
N SER A 485 -3.24 -5.88 -17.94
CA SER A 485 -2.40 -6.70 -18.82
C SER A 485 -1.05 -7.00 -18.19
N ARG A 486 -0.47 -6.04 -17.47
CA ARG A 486 0.77 -6.23 -16.69
C ARG A 486 0.58 -7.26 -15.58
N LEU A 487 -0.53 -7.16 -14.84
CA LEU A 487 -0.86 -8.10 -13.77
C LEU A 487 -1.03 -9.54 -14.30
N HIS A 488 -1.71 -9.70 -15.44
CA HIS A 488 -1.87 -11.00 -16.08
C HIS A 488 -0.56 -11.56 -16.60
N LEU A 489 0.26 -10.73 -17.26
CA LEU A 489 1.59 -11.10 -17.72
C LEU A 489 2.42 -11.64 -16.54
N MET A 490 2.42 -10.91 -15.43
CA MET A 490 3.18 -11.29 -14.25
C MET A 490 2.59 -12.52 -13.55
N ASN A 491 1.27 -12.71 -13.55
CA ASN A 491 0.65 -13.94 -13.04
C ASN A 491 0.99 -15.19 -13.85
N LEU A 492 1.12 -15.07 -15.18
CA LEU A 492 1.43 -16.19 -16.06
C LEU A 492 2.93 -16.51 -16.05
N THR A 493 3.77 -15.48 -16.06
CA THR A 493 5.23 -15.64 -16.08
C THR A 493 5.83 -15.84 -14.69
N LEU A 494 5.15 -15.38 -13.64
CA LEU A 494 5.66 -15.28 -12.28
C LEU A 494 6.94 -14.43 -12.20
N GLY A 495 7.08 -13.44 -13.09
CA GLY A 495 8.27 -12.61 -13.20
C GLY A 495 9.43 -13.23 -14.02
N ASP A 496 9.22 -14.40 -14.62
CA ASP A 496 10.22 -15.07 -15.46
C ASP A 496 10.23 -14.52 -16.90
N SER A 497 11.31 -13.81 -17.25
CA SER A 497 11.47 -13.13 -18.56
C SER A 497 11.65 -14.08 -19.74
N GLU A 498 11.93 -15.36 -19.50
CA GLU A 498 12.09 -16.36 -20.56
C GLU A 498 10.76 -16.92 -21.08
N LYS A 499 9.68 -16.78 -20.29
CA LYS A 499 8.36 -17.37 -20.59
C LYS A 499 7.47 -16.55 -21.52
N ILE A 500 7.93 -15.40 -22.02
CA ILE A 500 7.09 -14.39 -22.69
C ILE A 500 6.48 -14.88 -24.04
N ILE A 501 7.13 -15.83 -24.72
CA ILE A 501 6.68 -16.30 -26.03
C ILE A 501 5.42 -17.16 -25.87
N GLY A 502 4.30 -16.71 -26.42
CA GLY A 502 2.96 -17.32 -26.27
C GLY A 502 2.09 -16.66 -25.20
N THR A 503 2.69 -15.97 -24.23
CA THR A 503 1.97 -15.32 -23.12
C THR A 503 1.09 -14.16 -23.56
N VAL A 504 1.40 -13.44 -24.65
CA VAL A 504 0.63 -12.27 -25.08
C VAL A 504 -0.83 -12.64 -25.44
N GLN A 505 -1.01 -13.76 -26.14
CA GLN A 505 -2.34 -14.25 -26.50
C GLN A 505 -3.07 -14.80 -25.27
N GLU A 506 -2.37 -15.53 -24.40
CA GLU A 506 -2.94 -16.02 -23.14
C GLU A 506 -3.37 -14.88 -22.21
N VAL A 507 -2.61 -13.78 -22.13
CA VAL A 507 -3.01 -12.57 -21.39
C VAL A 507 -4.31 -12.03 -21.94
N LEU A 508 -4.41 -11.85 -23.27
CA LEU A 508 -5.62 -11.34 -23.91
C LEU A 508 -6.83 -12.26 -23.68
N GLU A 509 -6.66 -13.58 -23.83
CA GLU A 509 -7.71 -14.56 -23.58
C GLU A 509 -8.17 -14.56 -22.13
N ARG A 510 -7.23 -14.45 -21.18
CA ARG A 510 -7.54 -14.42 -19.75
C ARG A 510 -8.30 -13.15 -19.38
N SER A 511 -7.87 -11.98 -19.85
CA SER A 511 -8.60 -10.74 -19.65
C SER A 511 -9.99 -10.77 -20.26
N ARG A 512 -10.16 -11.34 -21.46
CA ARG A 512 -11.48 -11.52 -22.07
C ARG A 512 -12.39 -12.43 -21.23
N LYS A 513 -11.85 -13.53 -20.69
CA LYS A 513 -12.59 -14.43 -19.80
C LYS A 513 -13.00 -13.74 -18.50
N GLU A 514 -12.13 -12.94 -17.91
CA GLU A 514 -12.43 -12.22 -16.67
C GLU A 514 -13.47 -11.11 -16.89
N ILE A 515 -13.31 -10.28 -17.93
CA ILE A 515 -14.32 -9.28 -18.32
C ILE A 515 -15.68 -9.95 -18.59
N LEU A 516 -15.68 -11.10 -19.26
CA LEU A 516 -16.89 -11.88 -19.51
C LEU A 516 -17.53 -12.36 -18.19
N ASN A 517 -16.73 -12.91 -17.27
CA ASN A 517 -17.21 -13.38 -15.96
C ASN A 517 -17.76 -12.23 -15.10
N GLU A 518 -17.08 -11.09 -15.05
CA GLU A 518 -17.57 -9.89 -14.35
C GLU A 518 -18.88 -9.39 -14.96
N THR A 519 -18.98 -9.38 -16.28
CA THR A 519 -20.20 -8.98 -17.00
C THR A 519 -21.34 -9.94 -16.68
N ILE A 520 -21.08 -11.26 -16.65
CA ILE A 520 -22.06 -12.27 -16.24
C ILE A 520 -22.49 -12.05 -14.79
N GLN A 521 -21.57 -11.78 -13.87
CA GLN A 521 -21.88 -11.50 -12.47
C GLN A 521 -22.70 -10.22 -12.30
N LYS A 522 -22.31 -9.11 -12.95
CA LYS A 522 -23.08 -7.85 -12.94
C LYS A 522 -24.47 -8.05 -13.50
N ASN A 523 -24.61 -8.76 -14.62
CA ASN A 523 -25.91 -9.09 -15.20
C ASN A 523 -26.76 -9.95 -14.26
N ARG A 524 -26.16 -10.90 -13.55
CA ARG A 524 -26.86 -11.71 -12.54
C ARG A 524 -27.36 -10.85 -11.37
N LEU A 525 -26.52 -9.96 -10.85
CA LEU A 525 -26.91 -9.02 -9.78
C LEU A 525 -28.03 -8.08 -10.23
N LEU A 526 -27.94 -7.55 -11.46
CA LEU A 526 -29.00 -6.72 -12.06
C LEU A 526 -30.31 -7.50 -12.22
N LEU A 527 -30.24 -8.76 -12.64
CA LEU A 527 -31.41 -9.64 -12.71
C LEU A 527 -32.03 -9.87 -11.32
N GLU A 528 -31.22 -10.16 -10.30
CA GLU A 528 -31.67 -10.33 -8.92
C GLU A 528 -32.30 -9.05 -8.33
N GLN A 529 -31.77 -7.87 -8.68
CA GLN A 529 -32.36 -6.57 -8.31
C GLN A 529 -33.68 -6.31 -9.04
N THR A 530 -33.77 -6.69 -10.30
CA THR A 530 -34.99 -6.51 -11.10
C THR A 530 -36.10 -7.42 -10.59
N THR A 531 -35.81 -8.70 -10.31
CA THR A 531 -36.79 -9.65 -9.77
C THR A 531 -37.28 -9.24 -8.38
N THR A 532 -36.38 -8.80 -7.49
CA THR A 532 -36.81 -8.27 -6.17
C THR A 532 -37.69 -7.03 -6.29
N SER A 533 -37.43 -6.15 -7.26
CA SER A 533 -38.31 -5.00 -7.54
C SER A 533 -39.68 -5.44 -8.09
N GLU A 534 -39.74 -6.47 -8.93
CA GLU A 534 -41.00 -7.03 -9.45
C GLU A 534 -41.82 -7.71 -8.34
N ASP A 535 -41.17 -8.43 -7.43
CA ASP A 535 -41.79 -9.05 -6.25
C ASP A 535 -42.33 -7.99 -5.26
N ALA A 536 -41.60 -6.89 -5.08
CA ALA A 536 -42.05 -5.74 -4.30
C ALA A 536 -43.28 -5.06 -4.96
N LEU A 537 -43.28 -4.90 -6.28
CA LEU A 537 -44.40 -4.33 -7.02
C LEU A 537 -45.64 -5.23 -6.91
N THR A 538 -45.48 -6.55 -7.09
CA THR A 538 -46.60 -7.51 -7.00
C THR A 538 -47.18 -7.60 -5.59
N SER A 539 -46.34 -7.58 -4.55
CA SER A 539 -46.81 -7.51 -3.16
C SER A 539 -47.53 -6.18 -2.84
N LEU A 540 -47.09 -5.06 -3.42
CA LEU A 540 -47.78 -3.77 -3.27
C LEU A 540 -49.14 -3.78 -4.00
N LYS A 541 -49.21 -4.37 -5.20
CA LYS A 541 -50.47 -4.59 -5.95
C LYS A 541 -51.46 -5.44 -5.17
N THR A 542 -51.03 -6.55 -4.58
CA THR A 542 -51.91 -7.42 -3.77
C THR A 542 -52.40 -6.72 -2.52
N ASN A 543 -51.54 -5.95 -1.84
CA ASN A 543 -51.91 -5.14 -0.68
C ASN A 543 -52.93 -4.03 -1.02
N LEU A 544 -52.74 -3.31 -2.14
CA LEU A 544 -53.70 -2.31 -2.62
C LEU A 544 -55.04 -2.95 -2.95
N LYS A 545 -55.04 -4.07 -3.69
CA LYS A 545 -56.25 -4.82 -4.02
C LYS A 545 -57.02 -5.21 -2.75
N ASN A 546 -56.32 -5.73 -1.74
CA ASN A 546 -56.93 -6.14 -0.47
C ASN A 546 -57.50 -4.95 0.32
N LYS A 547 -56.79 -3.81 0.38
CA LYS A 547 -57.29 -2.58 1.00
C LYS A 547 -58.54 -2.04 0.30
N ILE A 548 -58.52 -1.96 -1.03
CA ILE A 548 -59.67 -1.50 -1.82
C ILE A 548 -60.88 -2.43 -1.60
N HIS A 549 -60.66 -3.75 -1.62
CA HIS A 549 -61.72 -4.73 -1.34
C HIS A 549 -62.32 -4.55 0.07
N GLY A 550 -61.48 -4.29 1.08
CA GLY A 550 -61.88 -4.04 2.46
C GLY A 550 -62.72 -2.76 2.65
N VAL A 551 -62.61 -1.77 1.76
CA VAL A 551 -63.41 -0.53 1.80
C VAL A 551 -64.69 -0.65 0.98
N ILE A 552 -64.62 -1.24 -0.23
CA ILE A 552 -65.79 -1.36 -1.13
C ILE A 552 -66.84 -2.32 -0.55
N SER A 553 -66.41 -3.41 0.06
CA SER A 553 -67.33 -4.45 0.55
C SER A 553 -68.31 -3.92 1.62
N PRO A 554 -67.87 -3.23 2.70
CA PRO A 554 -68.78 -2.64 3.69
C PRO A 554 -69.76 -1.61 3.10
N VAL A 555 -69.30 -0.76 2.18
CA VAL A 555 -70.16 0.25 1.53
C VAL A 555 -71.28 -0.42 0.74
N LEU A 556 -70.96 -1.48 0.00
CA LEU A 556 -71.97 -2.27 -0.72
C LEU A 556 -72.98 -2.94 0.22
N TYR A 557 -72.52 -3.45 1.38
CA TYR A 557 -73.44 -3.98 2.40
C TYR A 557 -74.39 -2.90 2.92
N VAL A 558 -73.89 -1.73 3.31
CA VAL A 558 -74.71 -0.62 3.82
C VAL A 558 -75.72 -0.16 2.77
N PHE A 559 -75.29 0.00 1.52
CA PHE A 559 -76.16 0.42 0.43
C PHE A 559 -77.24 -0.62 0.12
N SER A 560 -76.90 -1.91 0.12
CA SER A 560 -77.87 -2.99 -0.06
C SER A 560 -78.92 -3.02 1.06
N TYR A 561 -78.50 -2.78 2.31
CA TYR A 561 -79.40 -2.69 3.46
C TYR A 561 -80.32 -1.46 3.36
N MET A 562 -79.79 -0.31 2.95
CA MET A 562 -80.60 0.89 2.69
C MET A 562 -81.66 0.65 1.61
N ILE A 563 -81.33 -0.03 0.52
CA ILE A 563 -82.30 -0.35 -0.54
C ILE A 563 -83.39 -1.29 -0.01
N ILE A 564 -83.02 -2.32 0.76
CA ILE A 564 -83.97 -3.27 1.33
C ILE A 564 -84.91 -2.55 2.33
N THR A 565 -84.37 -1.73 3.22
CA THR A 565 -85.16 -0.95 4.19
C THR A 565 -86.06 0.08 3.53
N TYR A 566 -85.57 0.79 2.50
CA TYR A 566 -86.39 1.74 1.73
C TYR A 566 -87.50 1.03 0.96
N GLY A 567 -87.17 -0.08 0.28
CA GLY A 567 -88.15 -0.92 -0.41
C GLY A 567 -89.27 -1.36 0.53
N PHE A 568 -88.90 -1.82 1.72
CA PHE A 568 -89.84 -2.24 2.77
C PHE A 568 -90.74 -1.09 3.27
N PHE A 569 -90.18 0.11 3.48
CA PHE A 569 -90.98 1.28 3.85
C PHE A 569 -91.90 1.77 2.73
N SER A 570 -91.45 1.70 1.48
CA SER A 570 -92.22 2.20 0.33
C SER A 570 -93.44 1.35 -0.03
N THR A 571 -93.38 0.04 0.24
CA THR A 571 -94.48 -0.91 0.04
C THR A 571 -95.33 -1.10 1.29
N TRP A 572 -95.03 -0.38 2.37
CA TRP A 572 -95.72 -0.52 3.65
C TRP A 572 -97.17 0.02 3.58
N PRO A 573 -98.19 -0.80 3.87
CA PRO A 573 -99.58 -0.35 3.90
C PRO A 573 -99.80 0.66 5.04
N LYS A 574 -100.33 1.85 4.73
CA LYS A 574 -100.51 2.95 5.70
C LYS A 574 -101.56 2.71 6.81
N GLU A 575 -102.25 1.57 6.79
CA GLU A 575 -103.36 1.26 7.71
C GLU A 575 -102.97 0.32 8.86
N ILE A 576 -101.70 -0.10 8.97
CA ILE A 576 -101.23 -1.09 9.96
C ILE A 576 -100.25 -0.46 10.97
N ASN A 577 -100.55 -0.61 12.27
CA ASN A 577 -99.74 -0.10 13.38
C ASN A 577 -98.40 -0.86 13.48
N LEU A 578 -97.27 -0.15 13.32
CA LEU A 578 -95.92 -0.72 13.16
C LEU A 578 -95.39 -1.43 14.43
N ILE A 579 -95.85 -1.01 15.62
CA ILE A 579 -95.22 -1.37 16.91
C ILE A 579 -95.56 -2.81 17.37
N SER A 580 -96.68 -3.39 16.94
CA SER A 580 -97.10 -4.73 17.40
C SER A 580 -96.59 -5.90 16.55
N LEU A 581 -95.97 -5.65 15.39
CA LEU A 581 -95.56 -6.68 14.41
C LEU A 581 -94.05 -6.72 14.09
N LEU A 582 -93.27 -5.79 14.67
CA LEU A 582 -91.82 -5.68 14.50
C LEU A 582 -91.05 -7.02 14.72
N PRO A 583 -91.35 -7.83 15.74
CA PRO A 583 -90.65 -9.11 15.95
C PRO A 583 -90.93 -10.10 14.82
N ILE A 584 -92.18 -10.20 14.38
CA ILE A 584 -92.64 -11.16 13.36
C ILE A 584 -92.09 -10.81 11.98
N LEU A 585 -91.96 -9.51 11.68
CA LEU A 585 -91.36 -9.01 10.43
C LEU A 585 -89.85 -9.15 10.39
N SER A 586 -89.18 -9.00 11.53
CA SER A 586 -87.74 -9.25 11.62
C SER A 586 -87.41 -10.73 11.37
N ILE A 587 -88.19 -11.63 11.97
CA ILE A 587 -88.04 -13.08 11.83
C ILE A 587 -88.40 -13.52 10.40
N SER A 588 -89.45 -12.96 9.79
CA SER A 588 -89.84 -13.31 8.41
C SER A 588 -88.87 -12.77 7.36
N SER A 589 -88.29 -11.58 7.55
CA SER A 589 -87.24 -11.09 6.65
C SER A 589 -85.97 -11.95 6.76
N PHE A 590 -85.63 -12.42 7.96
CA PHE A 590 -84.46 -13.27 8.20
C PHE A 590 -84.66 -14.67 7.63
N THR A 591 -85.87 -15.24 7.73
CA THR A 591 -86.22 -16.51 7.09
C THR A 591 -86.27 -16.39 5.57
N ILE A 592 -86.79 -15.29 5.00
CA ILE A 592 -86.78 -15.08 3.54
C ILE A 592 -85.34 -14.94 3.01
N LEU A 593 -84.46 -14.22 3.71
CA LEU A 593 -83.05 -14.10 3.35
C LEU A 593 -82.29 -15.43 3.44
N THR A 594 -82.57 -16.25 4.46
CA THR A 594 -81.95 -17.58 4.60
C THR A 594 -82.51 -18.59 3.59
N PHE A 595 -83.82 -18.55 3.29
CA PHE A 595 -84.45 -19.43 2.31
C PHE A 595 -84.07 -19.06 0.86
N SER A 596 -83.96 -17.76 0.55
CA SER A 596 -83.45 -17.27 -0.74
C SER A 596 -81.99 -17.71 -0.98
N GLY A 597 -81.16 -17.67 0.07
CA GLY A 597 -79.79 -18.18 0.03
C GLY A 597 -79.69 -19.70 -0.18
N LEU A 598 -80.68 -20.47 0.30
CA LEU A 598 -80.78 -21.92 0.09
C LEU A 598 -81.27 -22.30 -1.32
N ILE A 599 -82.19 -21.53 -1.92
CA ILE A 599 -82.78 -21.84 -3.23
C ILE A 599 -81.88 -21.41 -4.40
N HIS A 600 -81.22 -20.25 -4.32
CA HIS A 600 -80.49 -19.67 -5.47
C HIS A 600 -78.97 -19.84 -5.39
N GLY A 601 -78.43 -20.42 -4.32
CA GLY A 601 -76.97 -20.58 -4.09
C GLY A 601 -76.18 -19.27 -3.98
N ALA A 602 -76.84 -18.13 -4.15
CA ALA A 602 -76.27 -16.79 -4.11
C ALA A 602 -76.67 -16.12 -2.80
N SER A 603 -75.86 -16.29 -1.75
CA SER A 603 -75.99 -15.44 -0.56
C SER A 603 -75.68 -13.98 -0.94
N LEU A 604 -76.31 -13.01 -0.27
CA LEU A 604 -75.99 -11.58 -0.43
C LEU A 604 -74.46 -11.35 -0.30
N LYS A 605 -73.83 -12.13 0.58
CA LYS A 605 -72.37 -12.17 0.76
C LYS A 605 -71.62 -12.60 -0.50
N ASN A 606 -72.10 -13.62 -1.22
CA ASN A 606 -71.48 -14.07 -2.47
C ASN A 606 -71.60 -13.01 -3.58
N ILE A 607 -72.77 -12.38 -3.71
CA ILE A 607 -72.99 -11.32 -4.73
C ILE A 607 -72.10 -10.11 -4.44
N ILE A 608 -72.07 -9.63 -3.19
CA ILE A 608 -71.24 -8.50 -2.78
C ILE A 608 -69.75 -8.82 -2.94
N ASN A 609 -69.31 -10.03 -2.60
CA ASN A 609 -67.92 -10.44 -2.79
C ASN A 609 -67.55 -10.49 -4.29
N THR A 610 -68.41 -11.00 -5.16
CA THR A 610 -68.16 -11.03 -6.61
C THR A 610 -68.11 -9.62 -7.19
N VAL A 611 -69.03 -8.73 -6.81
CA VAL A 611 -69.07 -7.33 -7.26
C VAL A 611 -67.87 -6.54 -6.71
N SER A 612 -67.55 -6.71 -5.43
CA SER A 612 -66.39 -6.06 -4.79
C SER A 612 -65.07 -6.53 -5.40
N ASN A 613 -64.95 -7.82 -5.74
CA ASN A 613 -63.78 -8.35 -6.45
C ASN A 613 -63.67 -7.79 -7.88
N TYR A 614 -64.77 -7.67 -8.59
CA TYR A 614 -64.79 -7.09 -9.93
C TYR A 614 -64.42 -5.60 -9.90
N LEU A 615 -65.01 -4.82 -8.97
CA LEU A 615 -64.72 -3.40 -8.80
C LEU A 615 -63.28 -3.15 -8.32
N SER A 616 -62.78 -3.95 -7.36
CA SER A 616 -61.39 -3.82 -6.89
C SER A 616 -60.37 -4.10 -7.99
N LEU A 617 -60.63 -5.09 -8.85
CA LEU A 617 -59.81 -5.38 -10.03
C LEU A 617 -59.85 -4.24 -11.05
N LYS A 618 -61.02 -3.62 -11.26
CA LYS A 618 -61.18 -2.53 -12.23
C LYS A 618 -60.55 -1.22 -11.75
N VAL A 619 -60.64 -0.92 -10.46
CA VAL A 619 -59.97 0.24 -9.83
C VAL A 619 -58.45 0.03 -9.78
N ALA A 620 -57.98 -1.19 -9.48
CA ALA A 620 -56.56 -1.52 -9.56
C ALA A 620 -56.01 -1.29 -10.97
N LYS A 621 -56.72 -1.72 -12.02
CA LYS A 621 -56.34 -1.47 -13.42
C LYS A 621 -56.40 0.00 -13.85
N TRP A 622 -57.28 0.80 -13.26
CA TRP A 622 -57.38 2.23 -13.54
C TRP A 622 -56.26 3.04 -12.89
N LEU A 623 -55.77 2.60 -11.72
CA LEU A 623 -54.56 3.17 -11.10
C LEU A 623 -53.26 2.74 -11.81
N GLU A 624 -53.33 1.74 -12.70
CA GLU A 624 -52.21 1.25 -13.52
C GLU A 624 -52.06 2.02 -14.86
N SER A 625 -53.09 2.75 -15.31
CA SER A 625 -53.07 3.62 -16.51
C SER A 625 -52.75 5.06 -16.14
#